data_AF-A0A356HZV3-F1
#
_entry.id   AF-A0A356HZV3-F1
#
_cell.length_a   1.000
_cell.length_b   1.000
_cell.length_c   1.000
_cell.angle_alpha   90.00
_cell.angle_beta   90.00
_cell.angle_gamma   90.00
#
_symmetry.space_group_name_H-M   'P 1'
#
loop_
_entity.id
_entity.type
_entity.pdbx_description
1 polymer ?
#
loop_
_entity_poly.entity_id
_entity_poly.type
_entity_poly.pdbx_seq_one_letter_code
_entity_poly.pdbx_strand_id
1 'polypeptide(L)' 'MRRQVYKKVIEIAPDLKRQIAMEMGCTVDTVYNALNLSNPTTGAQPDRIRRRAMELGGKENRKIRWINY' A
#
# COMPACT_ATOMS: atom_id res chain seq x y z
N MET A 1 -8.15 27.17 -2.06
CA MET A 1 -8.61 26.57 -0.78
C MET A 1 -7.95 25.20 -0.62
N ARG A 2 -7.42 24.84 0.55
CA ARG A 2 -6.80 23.51 0.79
C ARG A 2 -7.79 22.59 1.48
N ARG A 3 -7.99 21.38 0.96
CA ARG A 3 -8.80 20.34 1.60
C ARG A 3 -7.89 19.26 2.19
N GLN A 4 -8.13 18.90 3.45
CA GLN A 4 -7.53 17.74 4.08
C GLN A 4 -8.25 16.47 3.61
N VAL A 5 -7.51 15.50 3.09
CA VAL A 5 -8.03 14.16 2.78
C VAL A 5 -7.20 13.09 3.47
N TYR A 6 -7.82 11.97 3.78
CA TYR A 6 -7.15 10.83 4.41
C TYR A 6 -6.86 9.76 3.37
N LYS A 7 -5.61 9.28 3.34
CA LYS A 7 -5.18 8.12 2.56
C LYS A 7 -5.07 6.91 3.47
N LYS A 8 -5.93 5.90 3.29
CA LYS A 8 -5.82 4.62 3.99
C LYS A 8 -4.74 3.78 3.28
N VAL A 9 -3.77 3.26 4.03
CA VAL A 9 -2.65 2.47 3.50
C VAL A 9 -2.29 1.34 4.46
N ILE A 10 -1.64 0.30 3.96
CA ILE A 10 -0.85 -0.62 4.79
C ILE A 10 0.57 -0.07 4.82
N GLU A 11 1.00 0.38 6.00
CA GLU A 11 2.34 0.91 6.23
C GLU A 11 3.30 -0.20 6.63
N ILE A 12 4.42 -0.26 5.91
CA ILE A 12 5.48 -1.25 6.10
C ILE A 12 6.81 -0.65 5.62
N ALA A 13 7.95 -1.11 6.13
CA ALA A 13 9.27 -0.65 5.75
C ALA A 13 9.50 -0.74 4.22
N PRO A 14 10.25 0.20 3.61
CA PRO A 14 10.54 0.16 2.17
C PRO A 14 11.21 -1.13 1.70
N ASP A 15 12.14 -1.69 2.47
CA ASP A 15 12.85 -2.92 2.09
C ASP A 15 11.93 -4.14 2.06
N LEU A 16 10.97 -4.22 2.97
CA LEU A 16 9.95 -5.26 2.95
C LEU A 16 9.04 -5.15 1.72
N LYS A 17 8.79 -3.94 1.18
CA LYS A 17 8.06 -3.80 -0.10
C LYS A 17 8.87 -4.38 -1.26
N ARG A 18 10.19 -4.18 -1.28
CA ARG A 18 11.09 -4.75 -2.29
C ARG A 18 11.13 -6.27 -2.18
N GLN A 19 11.21 -6.80 -0.96
CA GLN A 19 11.13 -8.24 -0.71
C GLN A 19 9.83 -8.84 -1.24
N ILE A 20 8.68 -8.24 -0.91
CA ILE A 20 7.37 -8.72 -1.40
C ILE A 20 7.32 -8.67 -2.93
N ALA A 21 7.84 -7.61 -3.55
CA ALA A 21 7.88 -7.48 -5.00
C ALA A 21 8.66 -8.65 -5.64
N MET A 22 9.83 -8.98 -5.07
CA MET A 22 10.64 -10.13 -5.50
C MET A 22 9.92 -11.47 -5.28
N GLU A 23 9.35 -11.71 -4.09
CA GLU A 23 8.61 -12.94 -3.76
C GLU A 23 7.39 -13.16 -4.67
N MET A 24 6.72 -12.09 -5.07
CA MET A 24 5.49 -12.12 -5.87
C MET A 24 5.72 -12.02 -7.38
N GLY A 25 6.97 -11.86 -7.82
CA GLY A 25 7.32 -11.67 -9.23
C GLY A 25 6.69 -10.42 -9.85
N CYS A 26 6.62 -9.31 -9.11
CA CYS A 26 6.02 -8.06 -9.57
C CYS A 26 6.93 -6.86 -9.30
N THR A 27 6.54 -5.68 -9.79
CA THR A 27 7.30 -4.45 -9.50
C THR A 27 6.96 -3.91 -8.12
N VAL A 28 7.88 -3.11 -7.57
CA VAL A 28 7.64 -2.41 -6.29
C VAL A 28 6.41 -1.48 -6.40
N ASP A 29 6.15 -0.91 -7.58
CA ASP A 29 4.96 -0.09 -7.82
C ASP A 29 3.66 -0.87 -7.72
N THR A 30 3.63 -2.12 -8.20
CA THR A 30 2.49 -3.02 -7.97
C THR A 30 2.24 -3.21 -6.48
N VAL A 31 3.30 -3.34 -5.68
CA VAL A 31 3.19 -3.42 -4.22
C VAL A 31 2.65 -2.11 -3.63
N TYR A 32 3.18 -0.95 -4.02
CA TYR A 32 2.68 0.34 -3.55
C TYR A 32 1.19 0.55 -3.85
N ASN A 33 0.73 0.13 -5.03
CA ASN A 33 -0.66 0.23 -5.44
C ASN A 33 -1.55 -0.74 -4.64
N ALA A 34 -1.10 -1.98 -4.43
CA ALA A 34 -1.82 -2.95 -3.63
C ALA A 34 -1.99 -2.51 -2.16
N LEU A 35 -0.96 -1.88 -1.58
CA LEU A 35 -0.98 -1.35 -0.20
C LEU A 35 -1.75 -0.03 -0.06
N ASN A 36 -2.16 0.60 -1.17
CA ASN A 36 -3.03 1.77 -1.15
C ASN A 36 -4.50 1.33 -1.02
N LEU A 37 -5.10 1.59 0.14
CA LEU A 37 -6.48 1.19 0.45
C LEU A 37 -7.50 2.30 0.16
N SER A 38 -7.06 3.51 -0.21
CA SER A 38 -7.97 4.60 -0.59
C SER A 38 -8.55 4.46 -1.98
N ASN A 39 -7.82 3.83 -2.89
CA ASN A 39 -8.31 3.42 -4.19
C ASN A 39 -7.76 2.01 -4.46
N PRO A 40 -8.36 0.99 -3.82
CA PRO A 40 -7.77 -0.33 -3.78
C PRO A 40 -7.83 -0.98 -5.15
N THR A 41 -6.67 -1.40 -5.66
CA THR A 41 -6.63 -2.33 -6.80
C THR A 41 -7.20 -3.68 -6.36
N THR A 42 -8.16 -4.20 -7.10
CA THR A 42 -8.81 -5.50 -6.80
C THR A 42 -8.14 -6.62 -7.57
N GLY A 43 -8.22 -7.85 -7.04
CA GLY A 43 -7.71 -9.06 -7.68
C GLY A 43 -6.76 -9.87 -6.80
N ALA A 44 -6.50 -11.11 -7.22
CA ALA A 44 -5.78 -12.09 -6.41
C ALA A 44 -4.35 -11.67 -6.06
N GLN A 45 -3.61 -11.03 -6.98
CA GLN A 45 -2.23 -10.61 -6.71
C GLN A 45 -2.16 -9.46 -5.69
N PRO A 46 -2.92 -8.35 -5.81
CA PRO A 46 -3.04 -7.35 -4.75
C PRO A 46 -3.43 -7.94 -3.38
N ASP A 47 -4.33 -8.92 -3.35
CA ASP A 47 -4.76 -9.55 -2.10
C ASP A 47 -3.65 -10.38 -1.44
N ARG A 48 -2.88 -11.14 -2.23
CA ARG A 48 -1.67 -11.83 -1.76
C ARG A 48 -0.64 -10.86 -1.22
N ILE A 49 -0.42 -9.75 -1.91
CA ILE A 49 0.51 -8.69 -1.46
C ILE A 49 0.06 -8.10 -0.11
N ARG A 50 -1.24 -7.79 0.05
CA ARG A 50 -1.77 -7.27 1.32
C ARG A 50 -1.59 -8.28 2.45
N ARG A 51 -1.92 -9.56 2.21
CA ARG A 51 -1.74 -10.63 3.20
C ARG A 51 -0.28 -10.74 3.62
N ARG A 52 0.64 -10.77 2.64
CA ARG A 52 2.08 -10.85 2.90
C ARG A 52 2.61 -9.64 3.67
N ALA A 53 2.14 -8.44 3.33
CA ALA A 53 2.51 -7.24 4.07
C ALA A 53 2.06 -7.30 5.53
N MET A 54 0.87 -7.83 5.81
CA MET A 54 0.38 -8.01 7.19
C MET A 54 1.18 -9.07 7.96
N GLU A 55 1.57 -10.18 7.31
CA GLU A 55 2.45 -11.21 7.90
C GLU A 55 3.81 -10.64 8.30
N LEU A 56 4.35 -9.72 7.49
CA LEU A 56 5.62 -9.03 7.74
C LEU A 56 5.48 -7.84 8.71
N GLY A 57 4.37 -7.74 9.44
CA GLY A 57 4.15 -6.71 10.47
C GLY A 57 3.64 -5.36 9.95
N GLY A 58 3.13 -5.33 8.71
CA GLY A 58 2.46 -4.16 8.14
C GLY A 58 1.23 -3.76 8.95
N LYS A 59 0.97 -2.45 9.06
CA LYS A 59 -0.14 -1.90 9.85
C LYS A 59 -1.04 -1.04 8.99
N GLU A 60 -2.35 -1.18 9.14
CA GLU A 60 -3.27 -0.22 8.55
C GLU A 60 -3.05 1.16 9.19
N ASN A 61 -2.84 2.18 8.36
CA ASN A 61 -2.66 3.55 8.80
C ASN A 61 -3.48 4.52 7.93
N ARG A 62 -3.73 5.72 8.45
CA ARG A 62 -4.37 6.83 7.75
C ARG A 62 -3.39 7.99 7.65
N LYS A 63 -2.88 8.25 6.44
CA LYS A 63 -1.99 9.38 6.18
C LYS A 63 -2.76 10.59 5.70
N ILE A 64 -2.51 11.75 6.31
CA ILE A 64 -3.08 13.02 5.86
C ILE A 64 -2.43 13.43 4.54
N ARG A 65 -3.24 13.82 3.57
CA ARG A 65 -2.81 14.44 2.31
C ARG A 65 -3.56 15.76 2.15
N TRP A 66 -2.84 16.81 1.81
CA TRP A 66 -3.42 18.11 1.49
C TRP A 66 -3.58 18.23 -0.02
N ILE A 67 -4.75 18.63 -0.48
CA ILE A 67 -5.03 18.87 -1.90
C ILE A 67 -5.37 20.36 -2.07
N ASN A 68 -4.70 21.01 -3.01
CA ASN A 68 -5.05 22.35 -3.47
C ASN A 68 -6.10 22.23 -4.57
N TYR A 69 -7.15 23.05 -4.48
CA TYR A 69 -8.06 23.34 -5.60
C TYR A 69 -7.41 24.30 -6.58
#